data_AF-A0AA47P5B6-F1
#
_entry.id   AF-A0AA47P5B6-F1
#
_cell.length_a   1.000
_cell.length_b   1.000
_cell.length_c   1.000
_cell.angle_alpha   90.00
_cell.angle_beta   90.00
_cell.angle_gamma   90.00
#
_symmetry.space_group_name_H-M   'P 1'
#
loop_
_entity.id
_entity.type
_entity.pdbx_description
1 polymer ?
#
loop_
_entity_poly.entity_id
_entity_poly.type
_entity_poly.pdbx_seq_one_letter_code
_entity_poly.pdbx_strand_id
1 'polypeptide(L)'
;MACIVHNGITTVPLQPRFLASLDKHHNKLIEIIRNKGGVVREKTRSILNLLYQSIEVNQKRECLLKCLIVYLGEDVDKLIKEYRVVQKEEAETELERCTMAAYVIKEEEDPLQPLHDIGVVIEGVQVLSELPSVPHACAMLFGLMLLT
;
A
#
# COMPACT_ATOMS: atom_id res chain seq x y z
N MET A 1 -14.27 -0.47 9.93
CA MET A 1 -13.50 0.74 10.31
C MET A 1 -12.55 0.37 11.44
N ALA A 2 -11.28 0.07 11.14
CA ALA A 2 -10.31 -0.31 12.18
C ALA A 2 -9.90 0.91 13.02
N CYS A 3 -9.84 0.74 14.33
CA CYS A 3 -9.47 1.78 15.29
C CYS A 3 -8.21 1.35 16.06
N ILE A 4 -7.30 2.28 16.31
CA ILE A 4 -6.22 2.08 17.30
C ILE A 4 -6.74 2.54 18.66
N VAL A 5 -6.62 1.70 19.68
CA VAL A 5 -6.87 2.09 21.08
C VAL A 5 -5.60 2.71 21.66
N HIS A 6 -5.65 3.98 22.03
CA HIS A 6 -4.58 4.64 22.78
C HIS A 6 -5.17 5.24 24.06
N ASN A 7 -4.70 4.78 25.23
CA ASN A 7 -5.06 5.28 26.55
C ASN A 7 -6.57 5.39 26.85
N GLY A 8 -7.30 4.29 26.66
CA GLY A 8 -8.49 3.97 27.44
C GLY A 8 -9.84 4.57 27.04
N ILE A 9 -9.97 5.72 26.35
CA ILE A 9 -11.32 6.31 26.09
C ILE A 9 -11.53 6.88 24.66
N THR A 10 -10.57 6.83 23.74
CA THR A 10 -10.82 7.31 22.36
C THR A 10 -10.46 6.29 21.29
N THR A 11 -11.47 5.78 20.58
CA THR A 11 -11.29 5.04 19.32
C THR A 11 -10.81 6.02 18.26
N VAL A 12 -9.54 5.91 17.92
CA VAL A 12 -8.97 6.76 16.91
C VAL A 12 -9.07 6.04 15.57
N PRO A 13 -9.61 6.68 14.52
CA PRO A 13 -9.68 6.05 13.21
C PRO A 13 -8.25 5.86 12.67
N LEU A 14 -7.87 4.60 12.45
CA LEU A 14 -6.51 4.19 12.04
C LEU A 14 -6.13 4.83 10.70
N GLN A 15 -6.97 4.66 9.68
CA GLN A 15 -6.65 5.08 8.31
C GLN A 15 -6.41 6.60 8.21
N PRO A 16 -7.30 7.48 8.70
CA PRO A 16 -7.05 8.93 8.64
C PRO A 16 -5.78 9.34 9.38
N ARG A 17 -5.48 8.74 10.55
CA ARG A 17 -4.24 9.06 11.28
C ARG A 17 -3.00 8.59 10.56
N PHE A 18 -3.01 7.38 10.01
CA PHE A 18 -1.89 6.85 9.24
C PHE A 18 -1.58 7.73 8.04
N LEU A 19 -2.61 8.07 7.25
CA LEU A 19 -2.44 8.91 6.05
C LEU A 19 -2.01 10.33 6.41
N ALA A 20 -2.59 10.93 7.45
CA ALA A 20 -2.16 12.24 7.93
C ALA A 20 -0.70 12.24 8.43
N SER A 21 -0.26 11.15 9.08
CA SER A 21 1.13 10.98 9.49
C SER A 21 2.07 10.85 8.28
N LEU A 22 1.67 10.06 7.28
CA LEU A 22 2.41 9.91 6.03
C LEU A 22 2.58 11.25 5.32
N ASP A 23 1.52 12.05 5.22
CA ASP A 23 1.55 13.39 4.61
C ASP A 23 2.43 14.36 5.42
N LYS A 24 2.29 14.37 6.75
CA LYS A 24 3.08 15.21 7.64
C LYS A 24 4.58 14.95 7.48
N HIS A 25 4.96 13.69 7.25
CA HIS A 25 6.36 13.27 7.15
C HIS A 25 6.87 13.14 5.71
N HIS A 26 6.04 13.40 4.70
CA HIS A 26 6.30 13.17 3.28
C HIS A 26 7.69 13.65 2.82
N ASN A 27 7.98 14.94 3.01
CA ASN A 27 9.23 15.55 2.55
C ASN A 27 10.46 14.93 3.22
N LYS A 28 10.39 14.67 4.53
CA LYS A 28 11.49 14.06 5.30
C LYS A 28 11.73 12.61 4.89
N LEU A 29 10.67 11.85 4.61
CA LEU A 29 10.78 10.48 4.14
C LEU A 29 11.44 10.43 2.75
N ILE A 30 11.01 11.29 1.83
CA ILE A 30 11.65 11.44 0.51
C ILE A 30 13.14 11.76 0.63
N GLU A 31 13.51 12.69 1.52
CA GLU A 31 14.91 13.07 1.76
C GLU A 31 15.73 11.87 2.22
N ILE A 32 15.27 11.15 3.24
CA ILE A 32 15.95 9.96 3.77
C ILE A 32 16.10 8.86 2.72
N ILE A 33 15.05 8.64 1.90
CA ILE A 33 15.06 7.65 0.82
C ILE A 33 16.10 8.04 -0.25
N ARG A 34 16.14 9.31 -0.65
CA ARG A 34 17.12 9.82 -1.64
C ARG A 34 18.56 9.77 -1.15
N ASN A 35 18.76 9.96 0.15
CA ASN A 35 20.09 9.89 0.76
C ASN A 35 20.61 8.45 0.87
N LYS A 36 19.76 7.44 0.67
CA LYS A 36 20.19 6.04 0.57
C LYS A 36 20.81 5.80 -0.81
N GLY A 37 22.04 5.26 -0.83
CA GLY A 37 22.74 4.88 -2.07
C GLY A 37 22.43 3.45 -2.54
N GLY A 38 23.17 3.00 -3.56
CA GLY A 38 23.16 1.61 -4.02
C GLY A 38 21.83 1.15 -4.62
N VAL A 39 21.50 -0.14 -4.39
CA VAL A 39 20.31 -0.81 -4.96
C VAL A 39 19.01 -0.11 -4.57
N VAL A 40 18.92 0.45 -3.36
CA VAL A 40 17.73 1.21 -2.94
C VAL A 40 17.52 2.43 -3.83
N ARG A 41 18.58 3.19 -4.13
CA ARG A 41 18.50 4.36 -5.02
C ARG A 41 18.05 3.97 -6.43
N GLU A 42 18.56 2.86 -6.93
CA GLU A 42 18.24 2.37 -8.27
C GLU A 42 16.76 1.98 -8.37
N LYS A 43 16.29 1.14 -7.43
CA LYS A 43 14.90 0.66 -7.39
C LYS A 43 13.90 1.77 -7.09
N THR A 44 14.23 2.74 -6.24
CA THR A 44 13.29 3.84 -5.90
C THR A 44 13.23 4.95 -6.93
N ARG A 45 14.17 5.01 -7.89
CA ARG A 45 14.27 6.12 -8.86
C ARG A 45 13.02 6.27 -9.73
N SER A 46 12.54 5.18 -10.33
CA SER A 46 11.35 5.20 -11.18
C SER A 46 10.09 5.56 -10.37
N ILE A 47 9.96 5.01 -9.17
CA ILE A 47 8.83 5.25 -8.27
C ILE A 47 8.79 6.73 -7.85
N LEU A 48 9.94 7.31 -7.50
CA LEU A 48 10.03 8.74 -7.17
C LEU A 48 9.70 9.63 -8.36
N ASN A 49 10.08 9.26 -9.58
CA ASN A 49 9.71 10.03 -10.78
C ASN A 49 8.18 10.07 -10.96
N LEU A 50 7.50 8.92 -10.78
CA LEU A 50 6.04 8.86 -10.82
C LEU A 50 5.40 9.69 -9.70
N LEU A 51 5.97 9.66 -8.49
CA LEU A 51 5.53 10.49 -7.36
C LEU A 51 5.51 11.98 -7.71
N TYR A 52 6.57 12.49 -8.35
CA TYR A 52 6.66 13.91 -8.70
C TYR A 52 5.73 14.32 -9.85
N GLN A 53 5.41 13.40 -10.75
CA GLN A 53 4.52 13.66 -11.89
C GLN A 53 3.04 13.58 -11.51
N SER A 54 2.70 12.81 -10.49
CA SER A 54 1.32 12.65 -10.05
C SER A 54 0.75 13.94 -9.47
N ILE A 55 -0.53 14.21 -9.73
CA ILE A 55 -1.32 15.23 -9.04
C ILE A 55 -2.26 14.63 -7.98
N GLU A 56 -2.49 13.32 -8.04
CA GLU A 56 -3.40 12.58 -7.18
C GLU A 56 -2.75 12.25 -5.83
N VAL A 57 -3.41 12.66 -4.74
CA VAL A 57 -2.84 12.52 -3.38
C VAL A 57 -2.60 11.05 -3.01
N ASN A 58 -3.52 10.16 -3.35
CA ASN A 58 -3.39 8.74 -3.02
C ASN A 58 -2.30 8.06 -3.86
N GLN A 59 -2.09 8.49 -5.10
CA GLN A 59 -1.00 7.97 -5.93
C GLN A 59 0.36 8.43 -5.42
N LYS A 60 0.49 9.68 -4.93
CA LYS A 60 1.71 10.13 -4.24
C LYS A 60 2.00 9.33 -2.99
N ARG A 61 0.97 9.09 -2.16
CA ARG A 61 1.09 8.28 -0.94
C ARG A 61 1.50 6.84 -1.28
N GLU A 62 0.90 6.25 -2.30
CA GLU A 62 1.26 4.91 -2.77
C GLU A 62 2.71 4.84 -3.23
N CYS A 63 3.16 5.79 -4.06
CA CYS A 63 4.56 5.85 -4.50
C CYS A 63 5.51 5.99 -3.30
N LEU A 64 5.14 6.81 -2.30
CA LEU A 64 5.94 6.95 -1.09
C LEU A 64 6.01 5.63 -0.29
N LEU A 65 4.89 4.92 -0.15
CA LEU A 65 4.83 3.62 0.51
C LEU A 65 5.65 2.56 -0.23
N LYS A 66 5.56 2.49 -1.57
CA LYS A 66 6.40 1.62 -2.40
C LYS A 66 7.89 1.93 -2.20
N CYS A 67 8.27 3.20 -2.15
CA CYS A 67 9.64 3.59 -1.83
C CYS A 67 10.08 3.17 -0.41
N LEU A 68 9.19 3.24 0.58
CA LEU A 68 9.47 2.80 1.95
C LEU A 68 9.69 1.29 2.03
N ILE A 69 8.89 0.50 1.32
CA ILE A 69 9.08 -0.96 1.22
C ILE A 69 10.48 -1.27 0.69
N VAL A 70 10.87 -0.66 -0.45
CA VAL A 70 12.21 -0.82 -1.01
C VAL A 70 13.30 -0.35 -0.05
N TYR A 71 13.10 0.77 0.65
CA TYR A 71 14.07 1.31 1.61
C TYR A 71 14.33 0.35 2.77
N LEU A 72 13.29 -0.36 3.22
CA LEU A 72 13.38 -1.38 4.27
C LEU A 72 14.01 -2.70 3.78
N GLY A 73 14.33 -2.81 2.49
CA GLY A 73 14.93 -4.01 1.88
C GLY A 73 13.90 -5.04 1.41
N GLU A 74 12.63 -4.70 1.47
CA GLU A 74 11.52 -5.58 1.10
C GLU A 74 11.19 -5.48 -0.39
N ASP A 75 10.46 -6.49 -0.88
CA ASP A 75 9.99 -6.57 -2.26
C ASP A 75 8.58 -5.98 -2.38
N VAL A 76 8.44 -4.98 -3.26
CA VAL A 76 7.17 -4.30 -3.50
C VAL A 76 6.13 -5.26 -4.04
N ASP A 77 6.51 -6.13 -4.97
CA ASP A 77 5.58 -7.00 -5.70
C ASP A 77 5.10 -8.18 -4.83
N LYS A 78 5.75 -8.40 -3.68
CA LYS A 78 5.30 -9.37 -2.67
C LYS A 78 4.27 -8.78 -1.71
N LEU A 79 4.39 -7.48 -1.40
CA LEU A 79 3.50 -6.81 -0.44
C LEU A 79 2.32 -6.09 -1.11
N ILE A 80 2.49 -5.63 -2.33
CA ILE A 80 1.45 -4.96 -3.14
C ILE A 80 1.35 -5.71 -4.46
N LYS A 81 0.33 -6.57 -4.57
CA LYS A 81 0.07 -7.40 -5.75
C LYS A 81 -0.95 -6.71 -6.65
N GLU A 82 -0.65 -6.61 -7.93
CA GLU A 82 -1.53 -5.97 -8.91
C GLU A 82 -1.95 -6.99 -9.96
N TYR A 83 -3.26 -7.12 -10.17
CA TYR A 83 -3.89 -8.06 -11.09
C TYR A 83 -4.88 -7.35 -12.01
N ARG A 84 -5.21 -8.01 -13.12
CA ARG A 84 -6.34 -7.63 -13.97
C ARG A 84 -7.54 -8.51 -13.66
N VAL A 85 -8.75 -8.02 -13.96
CA VAL A 85 -9.98 -8.82 -13.80
C VAL A 85 -9.89 -10.17 -14.54
N VAL A 86 -9.26 -10.21 -15.72
CA VAL A 86 -9.06 -11.46 -16.48
C VAL A 86 -8.08 -12.46 -15.84
N GLN A 87 -7.33 -12.03 -14.82
CA GLN A 87 -6.40 -12.87 -14.07
C GLN A 87 -6.99 -13.30 -12.74
N LYS A 88 -8.30 -13.21 -12.55
CA LYS A 88 -8.93 -13.47 -11.24
C LYS A 88 -8.59 -14.84 -10.68
N GLU A 89 -8.65 -15.90 -11.46
CA GLU A 89 -8.35 -17.27 -10.99
C GLU A 89 -6.87 -17.45 -10.62
N GLU A 90 -5.96 -16.81 -11.37
CA GLU A 90 -4.53 -16.78 -11.07
C GLU A 90 -4.26 -15.98 -9.78
N ALA A 91 -4.92 -14.83 -9.64
CA ALA A 91 -4.83 -13.99 -8.46
C ALA A 91 -5.30 -14.73 -7.20
N GLU A 92 -6.46 -15.40 -7.25
CA GLU A 92 -6.98 -16.20 -6.13
C GLU A 92 -5.97 -17.28 -5.71
N THR A 93 -5.42 -18.02 -6.67
CA THR A 93 -4.43 -19.08 -6.40
C THR A 93 -3.12 -18.54 -5.80
N GLU A 94 -2.63 -17.39 -6.26
CA GLU A 94 -1.45 -16.75 -5.66
C GLU A 94 -1.73 -16.20 -4.27
N LEU A 95 -2.89 -15.55 -4.08
CA LEU A 95 -3.26 -14.90 -2.82
C LEU A 95 -3.45 -15.93 -1.71
N GLU A 96 -3.98 -17.12 -2.00
CA GLU A 96 -4.07 -18.25 -1.05
C GLU A 96 -2.71 -18.69 -0.48
N ARG A 97 -1.61 -18.41 -1.19
CA ARG A 97 -0.24 -18.76 -0.75
C ARG A 97 0.48 -17.61 -0.05
N CYS A 98 -0.15 -16.43 0.02
CA CYS A 98 0.46 -15.25 0.61
C CYS A 98 0.26 -15.23 2.12
N THR A 99 1.34 -15.10 2.88
CA THR A 99 1.27 -14.81 4.31
C THR A 99 0.59 -13.47 4.55
N MET A 100 0.92 -12.44 3.75
CA MET A 100 0.33 -11.11 3.87
C MET A 100 0.57 -10.27 2.62
N ALA A 101 -0.48 -9.67 2.06
CA ALA A 101 -0.35 -8.71 0.96
C ALA A 101 -1.56 -7.77 0.88
N ALA A 102 -1.34 -6.58 0.32
CA ALA A 102 -2.39 -5.77 -0.28
C ALA A 102 -2.51 -6.18 -1.75
N TYR A 103 -3.74 -6.32 -2.24
CA TYR A 103 -3.98 -6.63 -3.66
C TYR A 103 -4.80 -5.53 -4.31
N VAL A 104 -4.62 -5.38 -5.62
CA VAL A 104 -5.36 -4.47 -6.49
C VAL A 104 -5.84 -5.24 -7.71
N ILE A 105 -7.13 -5.20 -8.00
CA ILE A 105 -7.72 -5.73 -9.23
C ILE A 105 -8.13 -4.54 -10.10
N LYS A 106 -7.60 -4.48 -11.32
CA LYS A 106 -7.86 -3.40 -12.29
C LYS A 106 -8.80 -3.86 -13.40
N GLU A 107 -9.69 -2.97 -13.83
CA GLU A 107 -10.49 -3.14 -15.05
C GLU A 107 -9.61 -3.15 -16.31
N GLU A 108 -10.09 -3.79 -17.37
CA GLU A 108 -9.34 -4.14 -18.58
C GLU A 108 -8.93 -2.94 -19.46
N GLU A 109 -9.84 -1.98 -19.70
CA GLU A 109 -9.76 -1.17 -20.93
C GLU A 109 -9.41 0.32 -20.75
N ASP A 110 -9.40 0.85 -19.51
CA ASP A 110 -9.09 2.27 -19.30
C ASP A 110 -8.35 2.52 -17.97
N PRO A 111 -7.11 3.05 -18.01
CA PRO A 111 -6.39 3.50 -16.82
C PRO A 111 -7.11 4.57 -16.00
N LEU A 112 -8.11 5.25 -16.58
CA LEU A 112 -8.96 6.24 -15.94
C LEU A 112 -10.20 5.63 -15.27
N GLN A 113 -10.50 4.35 -15.53
CA GLN A 113 -11.59 3.67 -14.85
C GLN A 113 -11.23 3.34 -13.39
N PRO A 114 -12.23 3.35 -12.49
CA PRO A 114 -12.00 3.02 -11.09
C PRO A 114 -11.48 1.59 -10.95
N LEU A 115 -10.66 1.37 -9.93
CA LEU A 115 -10.15 0.05 -9.57
C LEU A 115 -11.35 -0.88 -9.26
N HIS A 116 -11.28 -2.12 -9.73
CA HIS A 116 -12.35 -3.11 -9.55
C HIS A 116 -12.45 -3.54 -8.08
N ASP A 117 -11.31 -3.87 -7.48
CA ASP A 117 -11.23 -4.18 -6.05
C ASP A 117 -9.85 -3.85 -5.49
N ILE A 118 -9.80 -3.51 -4.20
CA ILE A 118 -8.57 -3.38 -3.43
C ILE A 118 -8.82 -4.03 -2.08
N GLY A 119 -7.93 -4.92 -1.68
CA GLY A 119 -8.11 -5.62 -0.42
C GLY A 119 -6.81 -6.02 0.24
N VAL A 120 -6.96 -6.80 1.31
CA VAL A 120 -5.87 -7.33 2.11
C VAL A 120 -6.09 -8.83 2.31
N VAL A 121 -5.02 -9.59 2.10
CA VAL A 121 -4.94 -11.02 2.40
C VAL A 121 -3.98 -11.24 3.56
N ILE A 122 -4.33 -12.14 4.49
CA ILE A 122 -3.47 -12.62 5.57
C ILE A 122 -3.63 -14.14 5.66
N GLU A 123 -2.52 -14.88 5.66
CA GLU A 123 -2.45 -16.35 5.69
C GLU A 123 -3.36 -17.01 4.65
N GLY A 124 -3.33 -16.49 3.42
CA GLY A 124 -4.15 -16.97 2.31
C GLY A 124 -5.62 -16.53 2.37
N VAL A 125 -6.06 -15.86 3.43
CA VAL A 125 -7.46 -15.46 3.62
C VAL A 125 -7.64 -13.98 3.35
N GLN A 126 -8.58 -13.64 2.45
CA GLN A 126 -9.01 -12.27 2.25
C GLN A 126 -9.71 -11.75 3.50
N VAL A 127 -9.09 -10.80 4.18
CA VAL A 127 -9.60 -10.21 5.43
C VAL A 127 -10.33 -8.89 5.20
N LEU A 128 -10.03 -8.19 4.10
CA LEU A 128 -10.64 -6.92 3.72
C LEU A 128 -10.72 -6.82 2.19
N SER A 129 -11.75 -6.14 1.70
CA SER A 129 -11.94 -5.77 0.28
C SER A 129 -12.62 -4.41 0.17
N GLU A 130 -12.82 -3.95 -1.06
CA GLU A 130 -13.47 -2.68 -1.42
C GLU A 130 -12.82 -1.48 -0.74
N LEU A 131 -11.51 -1.55 -0.53
CA LEU A 131 -10.74 -0.46 0.06
C LEU A 131 -10.57 0.68 -0.95
N PRO A 132 -10.57 1.94 -0.50
CA PRO A 132 -10.67 3.08 -1.43
C PRO A 132 -9.36 3.39 -2.17
N SER A 133 -8.21 2.94 -1.68
CA SER A 133 -6.92 3.01 -2.39
C SER A 133 -5.85 2.17 -1.72
N VAL A 134 -4.74 1.91 -2.44
CA VAL A 134 -3.58 1.17 -1.91
C VAL A 134 -3.05 1.73 -0.58
N PRO A 135 -2.91 3.07 -0.37
CA PRO A 135 -2.53 3.60 0.94
C PRO A 135 -3.46 3.20 2.08
N HIS A 136 -4.77 3.02 1.81
CA HIS A 136 -5.71 2.56 2.82
C HIS A 136 -5.51 1.07 3.10
N ALA A 137 -5.25 0.25 2.08
CA ALA A 137 -4.87 -1.16 2.27
C ALA A 137 -3.59 -1.30 3.09
N CYS A 138 -2.55 -0.52 2.77
CA CYS A 138 -1.33 -0.47 3.58
C CYS A 138 -1.60 -0.04 5.02
N ALA A 139 -2.43 0.99 5.24
CA ALA A 139 -2.80 1.42 6.59
C ALA A 139 -3.47 0.28 7.38
N MET A 140 -4.35 -0.49 6.72
CA MET A 140 -5.00 -1.64 7.33
C MET A 140 -4.01 -2.77 7.64
N LEU A 141 -3.10 -3.09 6.71
CA LEU A 141 -2.00 -4.04 6.94
C LEU A 141 -1.18 -3.67 8.18
N PHE A 142 -0.75 -2.41 8.31
CA PHE A 142 -0.03 -1.94 9.49
C PHE A 142 -0.84 -2.07 10.78
N GLY A 143 -2.15 -1.83 10.72
CA GLY A 143 -3.03 -2.03 11.87
C GLY A 143 -3.17 -3.49 12.27
N LEU A 144 -3.32 -4.39 11.29
CA LEU A 144 -3.53 -5.82 11.52
C LEU A 144 -2.26 -6.50 12.05
N MET A 145 -1.08 -6.13 11.55
CA MET A 145 0.21 -6.61 12.08
C MET A 145 0.44 -6.24 13.55
N LEU A 146 -0.15 -5.13 14.04
CA LEU A 146 -0.01 -4.71 15.44
C LEU A 146 -1.04 -5.36 16.37
N LEU A 147 -2.01 -6.09 15.81
CA LEU A 147 -3.08 -6.77 16.54
C LEU A 147 -2.89 -8.30 16.62
N THR A 148 -2.03 -8.86 15.77
CA THR A 148 -1.59 -10.27 15.77
C THR A 148 -0.32 -10.43 16.58
#